data_AF-A0A936WJY9-F1
#
_entry.id   AF-A0A936WJY9-F1
#
_cell.length_a   1.000
_cell.length_b   1.000
_cell.length_c   1.000
_cell.angle_alpha   90.00
_cell.angle_beta   90.00
_cell.angle_gamma   90.00
#
_symmetry.space_group_name_H-M   'P 1'
#
loop_
_entity.id
_entity.type
_entity.pdbx_description
1 polymer ?
#
loop_
_entity_poly.entity_id
_entity_poly.type
_entity_poly.pdbx_seq_one_letter_code
_entity_poly.pdbx_strand_id
1 'polypeptide(L)' 'MASLALEKMGSGGRLDLWADDPATRQDLPAWCAEFGCRVLGIVEGKKGFRIRIQKIK' A
#
# COMPACT_ATOMS: atom_id res chain seq x y z
N MET A 1 10.85 2.32 2.48
CA MET A 1 11.05 1.21 1.50
C MET A 1 9.88 1.05 0.53
N ALA A 2 8.63 1.17 0.98
CA ALA A 2 7.44 1.03 0.12
C ALA A 2 7.37 2.02 -1.06
N SER A 3 7.76 3.28 -0.85
CA SER A 3 7.73 4.33 -1.88
C SER A 3 8.63 4.02 -3.08
N LEU A 4 9.87 3.57 -2.84
CA LEU A 4 10.83 3.17 -3.87
C LEU A 4 10.33 2.01 -4.74
N ALA A 5 9.60 1.06 -4.14
CA ALA A 5 9.00 -0.05 -4.88
C ALA A 5 7.87 0.45 -5.80
N LEU A 6 7.06 1.38 -5.31
CA LEU A 6 5.98 2.02 -6.05
C LEU A 6 6.49 2.86 -7.21
N GLU A 7 7.56 3.63 -7.02
CA GLU A 7 8.18 4.44 -8.07
C GLU A 7 8.71 3.58 -9.22
N LYS A 8 9.33 2.43 -8.91
CA LYS A 8 9.83 1.49 -9.91
C LYS A 8 8.76 0.66 -10.60
N MET A 9 7.53 0.62 -10.08
CA MET A 9 6.42 -0.10 -10.70
C MET A 9 5.79 0.71 -11.83
N GLY A 10 5.40 0.02 -12.91
CA GLY A 10 4.56 0.61 -13.95
C GLY A 10 3.10 0.77 -13.49
N SER A 11 2.35 1.63 -14.18
CA SER A 11 0.92 1.80 -13.97
C SER A 11 0.19 0.45 -14.11
N GLY A 12 -0.74 0.17 -13.19
CA GLY A 12 -1.44 -1.12 -13.09
C GLY A 12 -0.74 -2.16 -12.22
N GLY A 13 0.54 -1.94 -11.84
CA GLY A 13 1.28 -2.82 -10.95
C GLY A 13 0.64 -2.94 -9.56
N ARG A 14 0.69 -4.13 -8.97
CA ARG A 14 0.15 -4.42 -7.63
C ARG A 14 1.27 -4.67 -6.63
N LEU A 15 1.16 -4.08 -5.45
CA LEU A 15 2.11 -4.25 -4.35
C LEU A 15 1.37 -4.73 -3.11
N ASP A 16 1.93 -5.74 -2.44
CA ASP A 16 1.48 -6.19 -1.14
C ASP A 16 2.43 -5.63 -0.07
N LEU A 17 1.89 -4.82 0.82
CA LEU A 17 2.56 -4.25 1.96
C LEU A 17 2.20 -5.04 3.20
N TRP A 18 3.19 -5.35 4.02
CA TRP A 18 3.00 -5.98 5.30
C TRP A 18 3.39 -4.98 6.36
N ALA A 19 2.48 -4.70 7.27
CA ALA A 19 2.74 -3.84 8.40
C ALA A 19 2.01 -4.38 9.62
N ASP A 20 2.60 -4.16 10.78
CA ASP A 20 2.09 -4.56 12.09
C ASP A 20 1.58 -3.34 12.88
N ASP A 21 1.96 -2.13 12.45
CA ASP A 21 1.63 -0.88 13.13
C ASP A 21 0.30 -0.25 12.68
N PRO A 22 -0.67 -0.03 13.59
CA PRO A 22 -1.99 0.47 13.23
C PRO A 22 -1.99 1.86 12.56
N ALA A 23 -0.97 2.70 12.76
CA ALA A 23 -0.88 4.01 12.12
C ALA A 23 -0.77 3.88 10.60
N THR A 24 -0.13 2.80 10.11
CA THR A 24 -0.06 2.52 8.66
C THR A 24 -1.44 2.49 8.01
N ARG A 25 -2.48 2.03 8.73
CA ARG A 25 -3.86 2.02 8.22
C ARG A 25 -4.41 3.43 8.00
N GLN A 26 -4.00 4.39 8.84
CA GLN A 26 -4.43 5.78 8.78
C GLN A 26 -3.67 6.57 7.71
N ASP A 27 -2.38 6.26 7.51
CA ASP A 27 -1.52 6.93 6.52
C ASP A 27 -1.73 6.44 5.09
N LEU A 28 -2.18 5.19 4.89
CA LEU A 28 -2.43 4.61 3.56
C LEU A 28 -3.25 5.48 2.60
N PRO A 29 -4.41 6.05 2.98
CA PRO A 29 -5.19 6.90 2.07
C PRO A 29 -4.42 8.17 1.66
N ALA A 30 -3.72 8.82 2.59
CA ALA A 30 -2.91 10.01 2.29
C ALA A 30 -1.73 9.66 1.37
N TRP A 31 -1.03 8.57 1.68
CA TRP A 31 0.06 8.06 0.87
C TRP A 31 -0.41 7.61 -0.52
N CYS A 32 -1.59 7.01 -0.63
CA CYS A 32 -2.20 6.66 -1.91
C CYS A 32 -2.51 7.90 -2.77
N ALA A 33 -2.95 8.99 -2.14
CA ALA A 33 -3.21 10.26 -2.81
C ALA A 33 -1.92 10.91 -3.33
N GLU A 34 -0.83 10.88 -2.57
CA GLU A 34 0.48 11.41 -3.00
C GLU A 34 1.10 10.59 -4.14
N PHE A 35 1.11 9.26 -4.02
CA PHE A 35 1.85 8.38 -4.93
C PHE A 35 1.02 7.86 -6.11
N GLY A 36 -0.25 8.30 -6.23
CA GLY A 36 -1.12 7.90 -7.34
C GLY A 36 -1.44 6.40 -7.33
N CYS A 37 -1.65 5.83 -6.14
CA CYS A 37 -2.02 4.43 -5.97
C CYS A 37 -3.37 4.30 -5.27
N ARG A 38 -3.94 3.10 -5.30
CA ARG A 38 -5.25 2.79 -4.71
C ARG A 38 -5.16 1.55 -3.86
N VAL A 39 -5.75 1.61 -2.67
CA VAL A 39 -5.92 0.42 -1.83
C VAL A 39 -6.96 -0.50 -2.46
N LEU A 40 -6.56 -1.73 -2.78
CA LEU A 40 -7.44 -2.79 -3.27
C LEU A 40 -8.07 -3.58 -2.13
N GLY A 41 -7.36 -3.72 -1.00
CA GLY A 41 -7.89 -4.41 0.18
C GLY A 41 -6.88 -4.51 1.30
N ILE A 42 -7.37 -4.70 2.52
CA ILE A 42 -6.57 -4.91 3.72
C ILE A 42 -6.99 -6.26 4.29
N VAL A 43 -6.02 -7.14 4.49
CA VAL A 43 -6.22 -8.47 5.08
C VAL A 43 -5.53 -8.47 6.44
N GLU A 44 -6.32 -8.49 7.50
CA GLU A 44 -5.82 -8.59 8.87
C GLU A 44 -5.40 -10.04 9.13
N GLY A 45 -4.13 -10.25 9.44
CA GLY A 45 -3.54 -11.52 9.82
C GLY A 45 -3.27 -11.59 11.32
N LYS A 46 -2.85 -12.76 11.81
CA LYS A 46 -2.61 -13.01 13.25
C LYS A 46 -1.50 -12.15 13.89
N LYS A 47 -0.62 -11.52 13.11
CA LYS A 47 0.56 -10.78 13.58
C LYS A 47 0.76 -9.41 12.89
N GLY A 48 -0.26 -8.92 12.21
CA GLY A 48 -0.19 -7.69 11.42
C GLY A 48 -1.23 -7.71 10.30
N PHE A 49 -1.22 -6.70 9.45
CA PHE A 49 -2.14 -6.56 8.33
C PHE A 49 -1.36 -6.48 7.02
N ARG A 50 -1.90 -7.15 6.01
CA ARG A 50 -1.42 -7.13 4.64
C ARG A 50 -2.29 -6.19 3.84
N ILE A 51 -1.71 -5.13 3.29
CA ILE A 51 -2.41 -4.19 2.43
C ILE A 51 -2.02 -4.45 1.00
N ARG A 52 -3.02 -4.67 0.17
CA ARG A 52 -2.83 -4.74 -1.27
C ARG A 52 -3.16 -3.39 -1.87
N ILE A 53 -2.19 -2.80 -2.57
CA ILE A 53 -2.36 -1.56 -3.31
C ILE A 53 -2.08 -1.77 -4.79
N GLN A 54 -2.64 -0.91 -5.63
CA GLN A 54 -2.39 -0.88 -7.06
C GLN A 54 -1.96 0.51 -7.48
N LYS A 55 -0.86 0.61 -8.23
CA LYS A 55 -0.43 1.86 -8.86
C LYS A 55 -1.40 2.20 -9.98
N ILE A 56 -1.96 3.40 -9.96
CA ILE A 56 -2.91 3.86 -10.98
C ILE A 56 -2.19 4.68 -12.04
N LYS A 57 -1.13 5.40 -11.65
CA LYS A 57 -0.36 6.32 -12.49
C LYS A 57 1.10 5.97 -12.46
#